data_AF-A0A257YK67-F1
#
_entry.id   AF-A0A257YK67-F1
#
_cell.length_a   1.000
_cell.length_b   1.000
_cell.length_c   1.000
_cell.angle_alpha   90.00
_cell.angle_beta   90.00
_cell.angle_gamma   90.00
#
_symmetry.space_group_name_H-M   'P 1'
#
loop_
_entity.id
_entity.type
_entity.pdbx_description
1 polymer ?
#
loop_
_entity_poly.entity_id
_entity_poly.type
_entity_poly.pdbx_seq_one_letter_code
_entity_poly.pdbx_strand_id
1 'polypeptide(L)'
;MNTKLALIAFASAASLGLAACGSADDASEEAEADTVEMPADEAMSGAPDPAADPNALNDASDAASEAAATTEDVGDAAAAAAADAEAALDAAAAAAAPSQAAN
;
A
#
# COMPACT_ATOMS: atom_id res chain seq x y z
N MET A 1 -20.37 20.02 9.95
CA MET A 1 -19.20 19.97 9.05
C MET A 1 -19.12 18.56 8.51
N ASN A 2 -19.31 18.37 7.21
CA ASN A 2 -19.54 17.04 6.63
C ASN A 2 -18.19 16.35 6.37
N THR A 3 -17.77 15.46 7.28
CA THR A 3 -16.47 14.75 7.25
C THR A 3 -16.18 14.04 5.93
N LYS A 4 -17.22 13.64 5.19
CA LYS A 4 -17.11 12.99 3.87
C LYS A 4 -16.57 13.93 2.78
N LEU A 5 -16.89 15.24 2.85
CA LEU A 5 -16.38 16.24 1.89
C LEU A 5 -14.91 16.56 2.14
N ALA A 6 -14.45 16.48 3.39
CA ALA A 6 -13.05 16.71 3.75
C ALA A 6 -12.12 15.62 3.18
N LEU A 7 -12.56 14.35 3.19
CA LEU A 7 -11.78 13.24 2.64
C LEU A 7 -11.65 13.32 1.11
N ILE A 8 -12.72 13.70 0.41
CA ILE A 8 -12.70 13.87 -1.05
C ILE A 8 -11.74 15.01 -1.44
N ALA A 9 -11.79 16.13 -0.73
CA ALA A 9 -10.91 17.27 -0.99
C ALA A 9 -9.43 16.94 -0.78
N PHE A 10 -9.10 16.15 0.26
CA PHE A 10 -7.73 15.72 0.53
C PHE A 10 -7.20 14.75 -0.54
N ALA A 11 -8.03 13.80 -0.99
CA ALA A 11 -7.66 12.85 -2.05
C ALA A 11 -7.38 13.56 -3.39
N SER A 12 -8.15 14.61 -3.72
CA SER A 12 -7.91 15.41 -4.92
C SER A 12 -6.64 16.26 -4.84
N ALA A 13 -6.29 16.78 -3.66
CA ALA A 13 -5.06 17.55 -3.49
C ALA A 13 -3.79 16.70 -3.58
N ALA A 14 -3.85 15.44 -3.11
CA ALA A 14 -2.72 14.51 -3.16
C ALA A 14 -2.34 14.10 -4.60
N SER A 15 -3.33 13.93 -5.48
CA SER A 15 -3.08 13.59 -6.90
C SER A 15 -2.52 14.77 -7.70
N LEU A 16 -2.88 16.02 -7.37
CA LEU A 16 -2.25 17.21 -7.97
C LEU A 16 -0.82 17.45 -7.44
N GLY A 17 -0.56 17.11 -6.17
CA GLY A 17 0.78 17.20 -5.58
C GLY A 17 1.79 16.20 -6.14
N LEU A 18 1.35 14.97 -6.44
CA LEU A 18 2.20 13.96 -7.10
C LEU A 18 2.62 14.38 -8.51
N ALA A 19 1.72 15.01 -9.28
CA ALA A 19 2.04 15.52 -10.61
C ALA A 19 3.04 16.70 -10.57
N ALA A 20 3.05 17.47 -9.49
CA ALA A 20 4.02 18.56 -9.28
C ALA A 20 5.39 18.09 -8.79
N CYS A 21 5.47 16.92 -8.12
CA CYS A 21 6.72 16.32 -7.67
C CYS A 21 7.44 15.47 -8.74
N GLY A 22 6.87 15.35 -9.95
CA GLY A 22 7.44 14.60 -11.08
C GLY A 22 7.69 15.43 -12.34
N SER A 23 7.59 16.77 -12.26
CA SER A 23 7.77 17.68 -13.40
C SER A 23 9.04 18.55 -13.30
N ALA A 24 9.92 18.25 -12.34
CA ALA A 24 11.19 18.94 -12.18
C ALA A 24 12.30 18.10 -12.83
N ASP A 25 12.75 18.58 -13.98
CA ASP A 25 13.85 18.10 -14.81
C ASP A 25 13.69 16.71 -15.44
N ASP A 26 13.76 16.69 -16.78
CA ASP A 26 14.08 15.49 -17.52
C ASP A 26 15.55 15.14 -17.22
N ALA A 27 15.77 14.42 -16.12
CA ALA A 27 17.09 13.96 -15.70
C ALA A 27 17.71 12.92 -16.65
N SER A 28 17.12 12.70 -17.83
CA SER A 28 17.56 11.72 -18.81
C SER A 28 18.51 12.30 -19.85
N GLU A 29 18.54 13.63 -20.07
CA GLU A 29 19.33 14.23 -21.18
C GLU A 29 20.77 14.60 -20.80
N GLU A 30 21.08 14.82 -19.51
CA GLU A 30 22.43 15.18 -19.04
C GLU A 30 23.15 14.04 -18.32
N ALA A 31 22.47 12.92 -18.12
CA ALA A 31 23.05 11.64 -17.73
C ALA A 31 23.16 10.72 -18.96
N GLU A 32 23.86 11.16 -20.00
CA GLU A 32 24.64 10.21 -20.79
C GLU A 32 25.71 9.67 -19.83
N ALA A 33 25.29 8.76 -18.94
CA ALA A 33 26.19 7.91 -18.22
C ALA A 33 26.98 7.22 -19.32
N ASP A 34 28.27 7.58 -19.45
CA ASP A 34 29.26 6.69 -20.05
C ASP A 34 28.91 5.32 -19.51
N THR A 35 28.29 4.48 -20.34
CA THR A 35 27.89 3.15 -19.94
C THR A 35 29.15 2.55 -19.39
N VAL A 36 29.10 2.21 -18.10
CA VAL A 36 30.26 1.70 -17.40
C VAL A 36 30.63 0.44 -18.15
N GLU A 37 31.59 0.54 -19.09
CA GLU A 37 32.00 -0.59 -19.94
C GLU A 37 32.79 -1.63 -19.14
N MET A 38 32.72 -1.51 -17.81
CA MET A 38 33.08 -2.50 -16.83
C MET A 38 31.82 -3.31 -16.52
N PRO A 39 31.68 -4.54 -17.06
CA PRO A 39 30.67 -5.51 -16.67
C PRO A 39 30.42 -5.49 -15.16
N ALA A 40 29.16 -5.69 -14.75
CA ALA A 40 28.77 -5.71 -13.34
C ALA A 40 29.62 -6.70 -12.52
N ASP A 41 30.02 -7.83 -13.14
CA ASP A 41 30.91 -8.82 -12.56
C ASP A 41 32.34 -8.28 -12.30
N GLU A 42 32.86 -7.42 -13.19
CA GLU A 42 34.16 -6.77 -13.02
C GLU A 42 34.12 -5.67 -11.96
N ALA A 43 33.01 -4.94 -11.85
CA ALA A 43 32.80 -3.95 -10.79
C ALA A 43 32.70 -4.59 -9.40
N MET A 44 32.15 -5.81 -9.31
CA MET A 44 32.05 -6.60 -8.08
C MET A 44 33.30 -7.46 -7.81
N SER A 45 34.30 -7.42 -8.71
CA SER A 45 35.54 -8.18 -8.54
C SER A 45 36.30 -7.72 -7.31
N GLY A 46 36.51 -8.63 -6.36
CA GLY A 46 37.17 -8.34 -5.08
C GLY A 46 36.23 -7.87 -3.97
N ALA A 47 34.91 -7.82 -4.21
CA ALA A 47 33.95 -7.70 -3.14
C ALA A 47 34.08 -8.90 -2.19
N PRO A 48 34.04 -8.68 -0.85
CA PRO A 48 34.03 -9.78 0.09
C PRO A 48 32.77 -10.63 -0.09
N ASP A 49 32.88 -11.92 0.19
CA ASP A 49 31.71 -12.81 0.29
C ASP A 49 30.70 -12.20 1.29
N PRO A 50 29.40 -12.18 0.98
CA PRO A 50 28.36 -11.89 1.94
C PRO A 50 28.67 -12.48 3.31
N ALA A 51 28.67 -11.63 4.34
CA ALA A 51 28.91 -12.08 5.69
C ALA A 51 27.83 -13.10 6.09
N ALA A 52 28.27 -14.27 6.55
CA ALA A 52 27.35 -15.27 7.07
C ALA A 52 26.65 -14.73 8.33
N ASP A 53 25.33 -14.63 8.28
CA ASP A 53 24.51 -14.30 9.43
C ASP A 53 24.02 -15.60 10.10
N PRO A 54 24.50 -15.92 11.32
CA PRO A 54 24.09 -17.13 12.02
C PRO A 54 22.59 -17.13 12.40
N ASN A 55 21.92 -15.98 12.39
CA ASN A 55 20.51 -15.84 12.74
C ASN A 55 19.58 -15.73 11.52
N ALA A 56 20.10 -15.73 10.29
CA ALA A 56 19.27 -15.53 9.08
C ALA A 56 18.04 -16.46 9.00
N LEU A 57 18.18 -17.71 9.44
CA LEU A 57 17.07 -18.67 9.48
C LEU A 57 16.05 -18.35 10.58
N ASN A 58 16.52 -17.88 11.74
CA ASN A 58 15.65 -17.50 12.84
C ASN A 58 14.87 -16.23 12.50
N ASP A 59 15.55 -15.21 11.96
CA ASP A 59 14.93 -13.95 11.56
C ASP A 59 13.88 -14.15 10.47
N ALA A 60 14.15 -15.02 9.50
CA ALA A 60 13.17 -15.40 8.48
C ALA A 60 11.96 -16.13 9.07
N SER A 61 12.18 -17.01 10.05
CA SER A 61 11.11 -17.73 10.73
C SER A 61 10.23 -16.79 11.57
N ASP A 62 10.83 -15.90 12.34
CA ASP A 62 10.12 -14.94 13.17
C ASP A 62 9.29 -13.98 12.31
N ALA A 63 9.86 -13.46 11.22
CA ALA A 63 9.14 -12.62 10.27
C ALA A 63 7.94 -13.35 9.65
N ALA A 64 8.07 -14.64 9.34
CA ALA A 64 6.98 -15.44 8.81
C ALA A 64 5.86 -15.66 9.84
N SER A 65 6.22 -15.90 11.11
CA SER A 65 5.24 -16.04 12.20
C SER A 65 4.47 -14.73 12.46
N GLU A 66 5.16 -13.60 12.51
CA GLU A 66 4.53 -12.28 12.70
C GLU A 66 3.58 -11.93 11.53
N ALA A 67 3.99 -12.25 10.30
CA ALA A 67 3.15 -12.05 9.12
C ALA A 67 1.89 -12.95 9.15
N ALA A 68 2.01 -14.19 9.64
CA ALA A 68 0.87 -15.09 9.79
C ALA A 68 -0.13 -14.58 10.85
N ALA A 69 0.36 -14.16 12.01
CA ALA A 69 -0.48 -13.59 13.07
C ALA A 69 -1.21 -12.31 12.61
N THR A 70 -0.49 -11.40 11.94
CA THR A 70 -1.09 -10.19 11.35
C THR A 70 -2.17 -10.54 10.32
N THR A 71 -1.95 -11.57 9.50
CA THR A 71 -2.91 -11.99 8.48
C THR A 71 -4.20 -12.53 9.10
N GLU A 72 -4.09 -13.30 10.19
CA GLU A 72 -5.23 -13.82 10.94
C GLU A 72 -6.07 -12.67 11.52
N ASP A 73 -5.42 -11.73 12.22
CA ASP A 73 -6.09 -10.56 12.80
C ASP A 73 -6.81 -9.70 11.74
N VAL A 74 -6.18 -9.48 10.60
CA VAL A 74 -6.78 -8.74 9.48
C VAL A 74 -7.95 -9.51 8.87
N GLY A 75 -7.84 -10.83 8.75
CA GLY A 75 -8.92 -11.70 8.27
C GLY A 75 -10.16 -11.59 9.14
N ASP A 76 -9.98 -11.67 10.46
CA ASP A 76 -11.06 -11.55 11.44
C ASP A 76 -11.71 -10.15 11.40
N ALA A 77 -10.90 -9.10 11.33
CA ALA A 77 -11.39 -7.74 11.20
C ALA A 77 -12.17 -7.52 9.89
N ALA A 78 -11.71 -8.10 8.78
CA ALA A 78 -12.40 -8.03 7.49
C ALA A 78 -13.75 -8.78 7.51
N ALA A 79 -13.80 -9.95 8.16
CA ALA A 79 -15.04 -10.70 8.33
C ALA A 79 -16.06 -9.93 9.18
N ALA A 80 -15.61 -9.31 10.28
CA ALA A 80 -16.46 -8.46 11.11
C ALA A 80 -17.00 -7.25 10.32
N ALA A 81 -16.14 -6.56 9.57
CA ALA A 81 -16.54 -5.42 8.76
C ALA A 81 -17.54 -5.80 7.65
N ALA A 82 -17.40 -6.99 7.04
CA ALA A 82 -18.36 -7.49 6.07
C ALA A 82 -19.74 -7.75 6.71
N ALA A 83 -19.77 -8.37 7.89
CA ALA A 83 -21.01 -8.61 8.62
C ALA A 83 -21.71 -7.29 9.02
N ASP A 84 -20.95 -6.30 9.49
CA ASP A 84 -21.48 -4.96 9.81
C ASP A 84 -22.05 -4.26 8.58
N ALA A 85 -21.40 -4.40 7.41
CA ALA A 85 -21.88 -3.83 6.17
C ALA A 85 -23.21 -4.47 5.72
N GLU A 86 -23.34 -5.80 5.80
CA GLU A 86 -24.60 -6.49 5.50
C GLU A 86 -25.72 -6.05 6.44
N ALA A 87 -25.45 -5.97 7.75
CA ALA A 87 -26.42 -5.50 8.73
C ALA A 87 -26.87 -4.05 8.47
N ALA A 88 -25.94 -3.18 8.05
CA ALA A 88 -26.25 -1.80 7.68
C ALA A 88 -27.13 -1.70 6.42
N LEU A 89 -26.90 -2.57 5.43
CA LEU A 89 -27.72 -2.66 4.22
C LEU A 89 -29.16 -3.10 4.54
N ASP A 90 -29.32 -4.12 5.37
CA ASP A 90 -30.63 -4.60 5.82
C ASP A 90 -31.38 -3.52 6.61
N ALA A 91 -30.69 -2.81 7.52
CA ALA A 91 -31.27 -1.70 8.25
C ALA A 91 -31.70 -0.54 7.32
N ALA A 92 -30.90 -0.23 6.29
CA ALA A 92 -31.24 0.77 5.29
C ALA A 92 -32.44 0.37 4.43
N ALA A 93 -32.55 -0.92 4.04
CA ALA A 93 -33.69 -1.45 3.29
C ALA A 93 -34.99 -1.38 4.12
N ALA A 94 -34.93 -1.73 5.41
CA ALA A 94 -36.05 -1.60 6.34
C ALA A 94 -36.50 -0.14 6.53
N ALA A 95 -35.55 0.79 6.57
CA ALA A 95 -35.82 2.23 6.70
C ALA A 95 -36.38 2.88 5.40
N ALA A 96 -36.19 2.24 4.23
CA ALA A 96 -36.71 2.72 2.95
C ALA A 96 -38.15 2.27 2.64
N ALA A 97 -38.68 1.25 3.34
CA ALA A 97 -40.03 0.73 3.12
C ALA A 97 -41.21 1.67 3.48
N PRO A 98 -41.14 2.60 4.47
CA PRO A 98 -42.30 3.43 4.80
C PRO A 98 -42.46 4.71 3.96
N SER A 99 -41.56 5.02 3.01
CA SER A 99 -41.60 6.29 2.25
C SER A 99 -42.13 6.21 0.81
N GLN A 100 -42.37 5.01 0.25
CA GLN A 100 -42.90 4.84 -1.11
C GLN A 100 -44.41 4.51 -1.19
N ALA A 101 -45.12 4.43 -0.06
CA ALA A 101 -46.57 4.17 -0.03
C ALA A 101 -47.44 5.45 0.04
N ALA A 102 -46.84 6.63 -0.12
CA ALA A 102 -47.54 7.91 -0.11
C ALA A 102 -47.04 8.82 -1.24
N ASN A 103 -47.37 8.47 -2.49
CA ASN A 103 -47.58 9.39 -3.61
C ASN A 103 -48.66 8.83 -4.51
#